data_AF-A0A0C9TH36-F1
#
_entry.id   AF-A0A0C9TH36-F1
#
_cell.length_a   1.000
_cell.length_b   1.000
_cell.length_c   1.000
_cell.angle_alpha   90.00
_cell.angle_beta   90.00
_cell.angle_gamma   90.00
#
_symmetry.space_group_name_H-M   'P 1'
#
loop_
_entity.id
_entity.type
_entity.pdbx_description
1 polymer ?
#
loop_
_entity_poly.entity_id
_entity_poly.type
_entity_poly.pdbx_seq_one_letter_code
_entity_poly.pdbx_strand_id
1 'polypeptide(L)'
;MFWGTRLAQGEGFPVCHSNHLLPATTDEFRSVDLIVCIDACFTQKRSKNPWGAEGHDPPNPTSSVFIPSETVTQMEVHIERCRSKGKECGQRVLHPSEDEDRVEEGMRVPASVLDGCGESFVAADEKREKASTHFFADTGLMALLCWHDHVLWLVNMTSAGEKQHYALALIQQLMQHIPDDMRVGLLYDIGCQLERSWRKFKFFANSILSRFHFAILVFHAYGHQWPCQVVYHPWKWQGFGLSDGEGCERLWSALKPLIGPLRVSGYHQRLFVLDLQVRHLNAKSCLGYGNWLT
;
A
#
# COMPACT_ATOMS: atom_id res chain seq x y z
N MET A 1 7.90 7.42 -28.84
CA MET A 1 7.25 6.24 -28.23
C MET A 1 8.20 5.06 -28.42
N PHE A 2 9.19 4.91 -27.53
CA PHE A 2 10.14 3.80 -27.56
C PHE A 2 9.89 2.94 -26.33
N TRP A 3 9.42 1.72 -26.57
CA TRP A 3 9.43 0.63 -25.60
C TRP A 3 10.86 0.09 -25.55
N GLY A 4 11.63 0.49 -24.54
CA GLY A 4 12.97 -0.03 -24.28
C GLY A 4 12.90 -1.21 -23.33
N THR A 5 12.73 -2.41 -23.87
CA THR A 5 12.94 -3.66 -23.14
C THR A 5 14.41 -3.76 -22.71
N ARG A 6 14.66 -3.72 -21.41
CA ARG A 6 15.83 -4.38 -20.84
C ARG A 6 15.39 -5.18 -19.60
N LEU A 7 14.62 -6.24 -19.90
CA LEU A 7 14.34 -7.34 -18.99
C LEU A 7 15.58 -8.23 -18.92
N ALA A 8 16.22 -8.29 -17.76
CA ALA A 8 17.06 -9.44 -17.40
C ALA A 8 16.21 -10.38 -16.54
N GLN A 9 15.63 -11.37 -17.22
CA GLN A 9 15.18 -12.68 -16.73
C GLN A 9 14.12 -12.74 -15.61
N GLY A 10 12.94 -13.25 -15.99
CA GLY A 10 11.90 -13.78 -15.08
C GLY A 10 10.66 -12.89 -15.00
N GLU A 11 9.63 -13.21 -15.79
CA GLU A 11 8.26 -12.65 -15.79
C GLU A 11 8.04 -11.34 -14.99
N GLY A 12 8.47 -10.22 -15.58
CA GLY A 12 8.31 -8.89 -14.98
C GLY A 12 6.93 -8.30 -15.29
N PHE A 13 6.17 -7.96 -14.24
CA PHE A 13 5.03 -7.06 -14.34
C PHE A 13 5.51 -5.69 -14.88
N PRO A 14 4.82 -5.08 -15.87
CA PRO A 14 5.22 -3.78 -16.38
C PRO A 14 4.94 -2.70 -15.34
N VAL A 15 5.98 -2.28 -14.61
CA VAL A 15 5.94 -1.05 -13.82
C VAL A 15 5.79 0.11 -14.80
N CYS A 16 4.71 0.87 -14.66
CA CYS A 16 4.32 1.88 -15.63
C CYS A 16 4.88 3.26 -15.27
N HIS A 17 5.77 3.81 -16.09
CA HIS A 17 6.46 5.07 -15.85
C HIS A 17 5.60 6.30 -16.14
N SER A 18 5.80 7.38 -15.39
CA SER A 18 5.32 8.71 -15.77
C SER A 18 6.21 9.27 -16.91
N ASN A 19 5.61 9.75 -17.99
CA ASN A 19 6.34 10.32 -19.12
C ASN A 19 6.71 11.78 -18.81
N HIS A 20 7.97 12.05 -18.52
CA HIS A 20 8.54 13.39 -18.65
C HIS A 20 9.84 13.35 -19.46
N LEU A 21 9.71 13.52 -20.78
CA LEU A 21 10.80 13.94 -21.67
C LEU A 21 10.75 15.48 -21.75
N LEU A 22 11.29 16.17 -20.75
CA LEU A 22 11.65 17.59 -20.87
C LEU A 22 13.15 17.75 -20.56
N PRO A 23 13.88 18.61 -21.29
CA PRO A 23 15.31 18.78 -21.09
C PRO A 23 15.56 19.31 -19.69
N ALA A 24 16.56 18.74 -19.01
CA ALA A 24 17.01 19.17 -17.69
C ALA A 24 17.49 20.63 -17.76
N THR A 25 16.61 21.56 -17.41
CA THR A 25 16.99 22.89 -16.96
C THR A 25 17.03 22.85 -15.44
N THR A 26 18.17 23.28 -14.91
CA THR A 26 18.54 23.39 -13.51
C THR A 26 17.42 23.91 -12.60
N ASP A 27 16.62 23.00 -12.07
CA ASP A 27 15.89 23.20 -10.82
C ASP A 27 15.64 21.84 -10.16
N GLU A 28 16.05 21.72 -8.90
CA GLU A 28 16.13 20.50 -8.10
C GLU A 28 14.74 20.10 -7.55
N PHE A 29 13.67 20.28 -8.34
CA PHE A 29 12.29 20.10 -7.89
C PHE A 29 11.76 18.68 -8.13
N ARG A 30 11.99 17.83 -7.13
CA ARG A 30 11.06 16.79 -6.61
C ARG A 30 10.05 16.16 -7.60
N SER A 31 10.50 15.64 -8.73
CA SER A 31 9.64 14.83 -9.60
C SER A 31 9.45 13.42 -9.02
N VAL A 32 8.25 12.87 -9.17
CA VAL A 32 7.94 11.45 -8.94
C VAL A 32 8.01 10.71 -10.27
N ASP A 33 8.71 9.58 -10.29
CA ASP A 33 8.89 8.77 -11.49
C ASP A 33 7.79 7.71 -11.65
N LEU A 34 7.29 7.21 -10.51
CA LEU A 34 6.23 6.20 -10.42
C LEU A 34 5.24 6.56 -9.31
N ILE A 35 3.94 6.49 -9.63
CA ILE A 35 2.87 6.60 -8.63
C ILE A 35 2.25 5.22 -8.41
N VAL A 36 2.06 4.88 -7.14
CA VAL A 36 1.38 3.67 -6.70
C VAL A 36 0.35 4.00 -5.61
N CYS A 37 -0.70 3.19 -5.49
CA CYS A 37 -1.64 3.27 -4.39
C CYS A 37 -1.74 1.96 -3.62
N ILE A 38 -1.94 2.07 -2.31
CA ILE A 38 -2.15 0.94 -1.40
C ILE A 38 -3.47 1.14 -0.67
N ASP A 39 -4.23 0.06 -0.50
CA ASP A 39 -5.41 0.04 0.36
C ASP A 39 -5.77 -1.38 0.83
N ALA A 40 -6.54 -1.47 1.92
CA ALA A 40 -7.02 -2.70 2.55
C ALA A 40 -8.54 -2.89 2.41
N CYS A 41 -8.96 -4.03 1.85
CA CYS A 41 -10.36 -4.45 1.80
C CYS A 41 -10.68 -5.55 2.82
N PHE A 42 -11.40 -5.18 3.88
CA PHE A 42 -11.83 -6.10 4.94
C PHE A 42 -13.05 -6.95 4.58
N THR A 43 -13.69 -6.73 3.42
CA THR A 43 -14.85 -7.54 3.01
C THR A 43 -14.45 -8.89 2.40
N GLN A 44 -13.21 -8.97 1.89
CA GLN A 44 -12.60 -10.12 1.21
C GLN A 44 -12.09 -11.18 2.18
N LYS A 45 -12.96 -11.65 3.10
CA LYS A 45 -12.64 -12.63 4.14
C LYS A 45 -12.77 -14.07 3.64
N ARG A 46 -11.97 -14.99 4.18
CA ARG A 46 -12.11 -16.45 4.00
C ARG A 46 -12.35 -17.14 5.33
N SER A 47 -13.35 -18.00 5.42
CA SER A 47 -13.69 -18.76 6.63
C SER A 47 -12.68 -19.87 6.93
N LYS A 48 -12.52 -20.22 8.21
CA LYS A 48 -11.71 -21.39 8.61
C LYS A 48 -12.34 -22.73 8.22
N ASN A 49 -13.67 -22.77 8.09
CA ASN A 49 -14.42 -23.96 7.72
C ASN A 49 -15.01 -23.78 6.30
N PRO A 50 -14.26 -24.07 5.24
CA PRO A 50 -14.87 -24.20 3.92
C PRO A 50 -15.87 -25.37 4.00
N TRP A 51 -17.10 -25.14 3.53
CA TRP A 51 -18.03 -26.25 3.29
C TRP A 51 -17.33 -27.19 2.31
N GLY A 52 -16.97 -28.40 2.76
CA GLY A 52 -16.15 -29.34 1.98
C GLY A 52 -14.64 -29.26 2.27
N ALA A 53 -14.22 -28.93 3.49
CA ALA A 53 -12.82 -29.02 3.96
C ALA A 53 -12.17 -30.43 3.82
N GLU A 54 -12.97 -31.47 3.56
CA GLU A 54 -12.49 -32.81 3.16
C GLU A 54 -12.19 -32.93 1.65
N GLY A 55 -12.45 -31.88 0.87
CA GLY A 55 -12.15 -31.80 -0.56
C GLY A 55 -10.69 -31.50 -0.84
N HIS A 56 -10.17 -32.07 -1.92
CA HIS A 56 -8.82 -31.80 -2.41
C HIS A 56 -8.71 -30.35 -2.91
N ASP A 57 -7.89 -29.50 -2.26
CA ASP A 57 -7.58 -28.11 -2.68
C ASP A 57 -6.20 -28.10 -3.38
N PRO A 58 -6.15 -28.42 -4.69
CA PRO A 58 -4.88 -28.54 -5.39
C PRO A 58 -4.13 -27.21 -5.42
N PRO A 59 -2.78 -27.22 -5.41
CA PRO A 59 -1.98 -26.01 -5.51
C PRO A 59 -2.39 -25.15 -6.70
N ASN A 60 -2.40 -23.83 -6.50
CA ASN A 60 -2.68 -22.86 -7.57
C ASN A 60 -1.63 -23.03 -8.69
N PRO A 61 -2.04 -23.39 -9.92
CA PRO A 61 -1.10 -23.65 -11.01
C PRO A 61 -0.58 -22.37 -11.67
N THR A 62 -0.99 -21.18 -11.22
CA THR A 62 -0.71 -19.92 -11.91
C THR A 62 0.34 -19.08 -11.16
N SER A 63 1.02 -18.17 -11.87
CA SER A 63 1.96 -17.22 -11.27
C SER A 63 1.23 -16.20 -10.39
N SER A 64 1.30 -16.42 -9.08
CA SER A 64 0.51 -15.67 -8.10
C SER A 64 0.87 -14.20 -8.04
N VAL A 65 -0.12 -13.31 -8.03
CA VAL A 65 0.09 -11.88 -7.69
C VAL A 65 0.27 -11.66 -6.19
N PHE A 66 0.08 -12.71 -5.38
CA PHE A 66 0.19 -12.62 -3.93
C PHE A 66 1.64 -12.70 -3.46
N ILE A 67 2.00 -11.79 -2.55
CA ILE A 67 3.23 -11.91 -1.76
C ILE A 67 3.11 -13.15 -0.86
N PRO A 68 4.15 -14.01 -0.79
CA PRO A 68 4.17 -15.17 0.09
C PRO A 68 3.93 -14.80 1.56
N SER A 69 3.18 -15.65 2.27
CA SER A 69 2.90 -15.44 3.70
C SER A 69 4.17 -15.38 4.55
N GLU A 70 5.22 -16.09 4.15
CA GLU A 70 6.51 -16.06 4.81
C GLU A 70 7.18 -14.68 4.73
N THR A 71 7.17 -14.03 3.56
CA THR A 71 7.67 -12.66 3.39
C THR A 71 6.91 -11.67 4.27
N VAL A 72 5.58 -11.82 4.36
CA VAL A 72 4.73 -10.98 5.21
C VAL A 72 5.05 -11.19 6.69
N THR A 73 5.29 -12.43 7.10
CA THR A 73 5.67 -12.80 8.47
C THR A 73 7.05 -12.25 8.84
N GLN A 74 8.00 -12.33 7.92
CA GLN A 74 9.34 -11.74 8.09
C GLN A 74 9.25 -10.22 8.28
N MET A 75 8.38 -9.54 7.52
CA MET A 75 8.13 -8.11 7.68
C MET A 75 7.50 -7.80 9.05
N GLU A 76 6.56 -8.61 9.54
CA GLU A 76 5.98 -8.46 10.88
C GLU A 76 7.05 -8.52 11.97
N VAL A 77 7.90 -9.56 11.95
CA VAL A 77 9.02 -9.74 12.90
C VAL A 77 10.00 -8.56 12.83
N HIS A 78 10.30 -8.07 11.62
CA HIS A 78 11.17 -6.92 11.42
C HIS A 78 10.60 -5.64 12.05
N ILE A 79 9.31 -5.37 11.86
CA ILE A 79 8.63 -4.20 12.44
C ILE A 79 8.60 -4.27 13.97
N GLU A 80 8.31 -5.43 14.55
CA GLU A 80 8.34 -5.63 16.01
C GLU A 80 9.73 -5.36 16.60
N ARG A 81 10.79 -5.79 15.89
CA ARG A 81 12.17 -5.50 16.26
C ARG A 81 12.47 -4.00 16.20
N CYS A 82 12.07 -3.32 15.13
CA CYS A 82 12.25 -1.86 14.98
C CYS A 82 11.49 -1.08 16.06
N ARG A 83 10.24 -1.46 16.35
CA ARG A 83 9.42 -0.84 17.41
C ARG A 83 10.03 -1.02 18.79
N SER A 84 10.58 -2.21 19.09
CA SER A 84 11.25 -2.48 20.37
C SER A 84 12.48 -1.60 20.57
N LYS A 85 13.35 -1.49 19.56
CA LYS A 85 14.52 -0.60 19.58
C LYS A 85 14.15 0.88 19.73
N GLY A 86 13.08 1.32 19.05
CA GLY A 86 12.59 2.70 19.14
C GLY A 86 12.11 3.07 20.55
N LYS A 87 11.49 2.12 21.27
CA LYS A 87 11.04 2.33 22.66
C LYS A 87 12.22 2.49 23.63
N GLU A 88 13.26 1.68 23.48
CA GLU A 88 14.49 1.77 24.28
C GLU A 88 15.20 3.13 24.10
N CYS A 89 15.22 3.66 22.88
CA CYS A 89 15.81 4.96 22.58
C CYS A 89 14.95 6.13 23.10
N GLY A 90 13.62 6.01 23.05
CA GLY A 90 12.68 7.06 23.46
C GLY A 90 12.59 7.28 24.99
N GLN A 91 12.94 6.29 25.81
CA GLN A 91 12.95 6.41 27.27
C GLN A 91 14.04 7.35 27.82
N ARG A 92 14.96 7.85 26.99
CA ARG A 92 16.05 8.76 27.39
C ARG A 92 15.75 10.24 27.18
N VAL A 93 14.57 10.61 26.68
CA VAL A 93 14.21 12.01 26.42
C VAL A 93 13.38 12.55 27.58
N LEU A 94 13.94 13.54 28.28
CA LEU A 94 13.28 14.30 29.35
C LEU A 94 11.97 14.93 28.86
N HIS A 95 10.92 14.84 29.68
CA HIS A 95 9.61 15.47 29.49
C HIS A 95 9.76 16.96 29.12
N PRO A 96 9.37 17.39 27.90
CA PRO A 96 9.29 18.80 27.57
C PRO A 96 7.93 19.38 28.00
N SER A 97 7.91 20.69 28.28
CA SER A 97 6.74 21.49 28.64
C SER A 97 5.57 21.35 27.65
N GLU A 98 4.34 21.27 28.17
CA GLU A 98 3.09 20.91 27.47
C GLU A 98 2.52 21.97 26.51
N ASP A 99 3.19 23.10 26.28
CA ASP A 99 2.56 24.31 25.72
C ASP A 99 2.89 24.64 24.25
N GLU A 100 3.79 23.91 23.59
CA GLU A 100 4.11 24.13 22.17
C GLU A 100 3.91 22.85 21.33
N ASP A 101 3.01 22.93 20.35
CA ASP A 101 2.81 21.88 19.36
C ASP A 101 4.01 21.79 18.41
N ARG A 102 4.80 20.73 18.57
CA ARG A 102 6.07 20.55 17.85
C ARG A 102 5.86 19.81 16.54
N VAL A 103 6.65 20.18 15.55
CA VAL A 103 6.80 19.40 14.31
C VAL A 103 7.87 18.32 14.55
N GLU A 104 7.49 17.05 14.45
CA GLU A 104 8.42 15.92 14.58
C GLU A 104 9.49 15.96 13.47
N GLU A 105 10.68 15.40 13.74
CA GLU A 105 11.81 15.46 12.83
C GLU A 105 11.47 14.87 11.44
N GLY A 106 11.59 15.72 10.41
CA GLY A 106 11.31 15.36 9.02
C GLY A 106 9.83 15.31 8.64
N MET A 107 8.92 15.57 9.59
CA MET A 107 7.51 15.81 9.28
C MET A 107 7.30 17.25 8.81
N ARG A 108 6.19 17.47 8.11
CA ARG A 108 5.74 18.79 7.61
C ARG A 108 4.49 19.29 8.31
N VAL A 109 3.96 18.48 9.22
CA VAL A 109 2.70 18.70 9.94
C VAL A 109 2.98 18.56 11.44
N PRO A 110 2.39 19.42 12.30
CA PRO A 110 2.57 19.32 13.75
C PRO A 110 2.08 17.99 14.33
N ALA A 111 2.64 17.61 15.48
CA ALA A 111 2.32 16.35 16.15
C ALA A 111 0.83 16.28 16.52
N SER A 112 0.23 17.35 17.03
CA SER A 112 -1.18 17.38 17.42
C SER A 112 -2.12 17.07 16.25
N VAL A 113 -1.79 17.56 15.06
CA VAL A 113 -2.55 17.35 13.83
C VAL A 113 -2.43 15.90 13.39
N LEU A 114 -1.23 15.31 13.48
CA LEU A 114 -1.01 13.91 13.19
C LEU A 114 -1.74 13.01 14.20
N ASP A 115 -1.74 13.35 15.49
CA ASP A 115 -2.50 12.61 16.50
C ASP A 115 -4.01 12.67 16.19
N GLY A 116 -4.55 13.85 15.89
CA GLY A 116 -5.94 14.01 15.48
C GLY A 116 -6.31 13.26 14.18
N CYS A 117 -5.39 13.17 13.21
CA CYS A 117 -5.58 12.32 12.03
C CYS A 117 -5.61 10.83 12.40
N GLY A 118 -4.73 10.39 13.31
CA GLY A 118 -4.66 9.00 13.76
C GLY A 118 -5.94 8.56 14.48
N GLU A 119 -6.50 9.43 15.31
CA GLU A 119 -7.75 9.16 16.03
C GLU A 119 -8.99 9.16 15.11
N SER A 120 -8.98 9.98 14.05
CA SER A 120 -10.12 10.13 13.14
C SER A 120 -10.27 8.96 12.16
N PHE A 121 -9.18 8.28 11.80
CA PHE A 121 -9.22 7.21 10.79
C PHE A 121 -9.23 5.82 11.39
N VAL A 122 -10.33 5.11 11.12
CA VAL A 122 -10.51 3.68 11.46
C VAL A 122 -9.44 2.79 10.81
N ALA A 123 -8.79 3.23 9.73
CA ALA A 123 -7.64 2.56 9.11
C ALA A 123 -6.33 2.71 9.90
N ALA A 124 -6.13 3.81 10.64
CA ALA A 124 -4.94 4.04 11.44
C ALA A 124 -4.97 3.31 12.79
N ASP A 125 -6.15 2.90 13.26
CA ASP A 125 -6.31 2.21 14.53
C ASP A 125 -5.97 0.71 14.43
N GLU A 126 -4.69 0.39 14.64
CA GLU A 126 -4.20 -1.00 14.70
C GLU A 126 -4.85 -1.84 15.82
N LYS A 127 -5.48 -1.21 16.82
CA LYS A 127 -6.04 -1.91 17.99
C LYS A 127 -7.48 -2.38 17.77
N ARG A 128 -8.14 -1.94 16.69
CA ARG A 128 -9.54 -2.25 16.43
C ARG A 128 -9.70 -3.48 15.55
N GLU A 129 -10.37 -4.51 16.08
CA GLU A 129 -10.65 -5.74 15.34
C GLU A 129 -11.70 -5.51 14.23
N LYS A 130 -11.25 -5.33 12.98
CA LYS A 130 -12.13 -5.22 11.78
C LYS A 130 -12.68 -6.58 11.31
N ALA A 131 -12.07 -7.67 11.77
CA ALA A 131 -12.52 -9.04 11.52
C ALA A 131 -12.08 -9.97 12.65
N SER A 132 -12.99 -10.81 13.11
CA SER A 132 -12.67 -11.85 14.08
C SER A 132 -11.81 -12.94 13.43
N THR A 133 -10.60 -13.11 13.93
CA THR A 133 -9.71 -14.24 13.58
C THR A 133 -10.23 -15.57 14.11
N HIS A 134 -11.32 -15.59 14.88
CA HIS A 134 -11.96 -16.83 15.34
C HIS A 134 -12.63 -17.55 14.16
N PHE A 135 -13.40 -16.83 13.35
CA PHE A 135 -14.21 -17.38 12.25
C PHE A 135 -13.50 -17.38 10.90
N PHE A 136 -12.63 -16.40 10.69
CA PHE A 136 -11.96 -16.18 9.40
C PHE A 136 -10.49 -16.58 9.49
N ALA A 137 -10.04 -17.36 8.49
CA ALA A 137 -8.64 -17.67 8.26
C ALA A 137 -7.93 -16.47 7.61
N ASP A 138 -8.59 -15.83 6.64
CA ASP A 138 -8.11 -14.60 6.02
C ASP A 138 -9.10 -13.48 6.37
N THR A 139 -8.60 -12.39 6.95
CA THR A 139 -9.38 -11.28 7.49
C THR A 139 -9.63 -10.16 6.48
N GLY A 140 -8.94 -10.18 5.34
CA GLY A 140 -9.06 -9.20 4.26
C GLY A 140 -7.98 -9.38 3.19
N LEU A 141 -7.93 -8.43 2.27
CA LEU A 141 -6.89 -8.28 1.27
C LEU A 141 -6.28 -6.88 1.33
N MET A 142 -4.97 -6.78 1.16
CA MET A 142 -4.27 -5.51 0.91
C MET A 142 -3.73 -5.55 -0.52
N ALA A 143 -3.84 -4.45 -1.26
CA ALA A 143 -3.34 -4.37 -2.63
C ALA A 143 -2.34 -3.23 -2.80
N LEU A 144 -1.42 -3.41 -3.76
CA LEU A 144 -0.59 -2.35 -4.32
C LEU A 144 -0.87 -2.28 -5.82
N LEU A 145 -1.33 -1.12 -6.29
CA LEU A 145 -1.62 -0.86 -7.68
C LEU A 145 -0.71 0.24 -8.22
N CYS A 146 -0.42 0.20 -9.52
CA CYS A 146 0.17 1.34 -10.21
C CYS A 146 -0.89 2.40 -10.56
N TRP A 147 -0.42 3.56 -11.00
CA TRP A 147 -1.28 4.67 -11.44
C TRP A 147 -2.27 4.38 -12.57
N HIS A 148 -2.14 3.24 -13.24
CA HIS A 148 -3.07 2.78 -14.29
C HIS A 148 -4.06 1.72 -13.83
N ASP A 149 -4.22 1.55 -12.52
CA ASP A 149 -5.10 0.55 -11.90
C ASP A 149 -4.70 -0.90 -12.16
N HIS A 150 -3.45 -1.13 -12.55
CA HIS A 150 -2.92 -2.49 -12.56
C HIS A 150 -2.48 -2.90 -11.19
N VAL A 151 -3.02 -4.04 -10.75
CA VAL A 151 -2.53 -4.75 -9.57
C VAL A 151 -1.12 -5.22 -9.83
N LEU A 152 -0.19 -4.75 -9.00
CA LEU A 152 1.19 -5.21 -8.98
C LEU A 152 1.30 -6.40 -8.04
N TRP A 153 0.82 -6.24 -6.80
CA TRP A 153 0.82 -7.31 -5.80
C TRP A 153 -0.38 -7.24 -4.86
N LEU A 154 -0.78 -8.41 -4.36
CA LEU A 154 -1.77 -8.58 -3.29
C LEU A 154 -1.12 -9.20 -2.05
N VAL A 155 -1.71 -8.95 -0.89
CA VAL A 155 -1.36 -9.62 0.36
C VAL A 155 -2.62 -10.13 1.03
N ASN A 156 -2.59 -11.40 1.45
CA ASN A 156 -3.61 -11.93 2.34
C ASN A 156 -3.38 -11.41 3.76
N MET A 157 -4.42 -10.82 4.33
CA MET A 157 -4.41 -10.41 5.73
C MET A 157 -4.91 -11.57 6.59
N THR A 158 -4.20 -11.87 7.67
CA THR A 158 -4.47 -12.99 8.59
C THR A 158 -4.63 -12.52 10.03
N SER A 159 -4.29 -11.27 10.34
CA SER A 159 -4.43 -10.68 11.67
C SER A 159 -5.74 -9.91 11.83
N ALA A 160 -6.16 -9.69 13.08
CA ALA A 160 -7.29 -8.82 13.39
C ALA A 160 -6.89 -7.35 13.16
N GLY A 161 -7.27 -6.78 12.02
CA GLY A 161 -7.08 -5.36 11.71
C GLY A 161 -6.02 -5.05 10.64
N GLU A 162 -5.85 -3.76 10.37
CA GLU A 162 -4.91 -3.22 9.40
C GLU A 162 -3.55 -3.00 10.06
N LYS A 163 -2.70 -4.02 10.05
CA LYS A 163 -1.34 -3.87 10.56
C LYS A 163 -0.44 -3.27 9.47
N GLN A 164 0.43 -2.34 9.87
CA GLN A 164 1.39 -1.68 8.96
C GLN A 164 2.28 -2.66 8.18
N HIS A 165 2.51 -3.88 8.69
CA HIS A 165 3.37 -4.86 8.04
C HIS A 165 2.87 -5.31 6.67
N TYR A 166 1.56 -5.28 6.42
CA TYR A 166 1.01 -5.61 5.09
C TYR A 166 1.40 -4.55 4.05
N ALA A 167 1.25 -3.26 4.39
CA ALA A 167 1.67 -2.16 3.54
C ALA A 167 3.19 -2.18 3.32
N LEU A 168 3.97 -2.39 4.39
CA LEU A 168 5.43 -2.40 4.32
C LEU A 168 5.97 -3.62 3.55
N ALA A 169 5.29 -4.76 3.56
CA ALA A 169 5.63 -5.91 2.72
C ALA A 169 5.42 -5.60 1.23
N LEU A 170 4.31 -4.94 0.87
CA LEU A 170 4.07 -4.47 -0.50
C LEU A 170 5.14 -3.47 -0.96
N ILE A 171 5.50 -2.53 -0.09
CA ILE A 171 6.56 -1.54 -0.36
C ILE A 171 7.91 -2.20 -0.53
N GLN A 172 8.26 -3.17 0.33
CA GLN A 172 9.50 -3.93 0.20
C GLN A 172 9.56 -4.68 -1.13
N GLN A 173 8.45 -5.32 -1.52
CA GLN A 173 8.36 -6.02 -2.81
C GLN A 173 8.56 -5.04 -3.98
N LEU A 174 7.86 -3.90 -3.96
CA LEU A 174 8.01 -2.86 -4.99
C LEU A 174 9.47 -2.45 -5.16
N MET A 175 10.16 -2.19 -4.05
CA MET A 175 11.56 -1.75 -4.07
C MET A 175 12.53 -2.77 -4.64
N GLN A 176 12.25 -4.07 -4.51
CA GLN A 176 13.07 -5.12 -5.12
C GLN A 176 12.94 -5.14 -6.66
N HIS A 177 11.90 -4.51 -7.19
CA HIS A 177 11.56 -4.51 -8.62
C HIS A 177 11.72 -3.15 -9.31
N ILE A 178 12.16 -2.10 -8.59
CA ILE A 178 12.42 -0.78 -9.18
C ILE A 178 13.90 -0.36 -9.01
N PRO A 179 14.46 0.45 -9.93
CA PRO A 179 15.82 0.98 -9.82
C PRO A 179 16.04 1.79 -8.53
N ASP A 180 17.27 1.84 -8.02
CA ASP A 180 17.59 2.48 -6.75
C ASP A 180 17.52 4.02 -6.73
N ASP A 181 17.56 4.63 -7.91
CA ASP A 181 17.46 6.06 -8.14
C ASP A 181 16.01 6.54 -8.33
N MET A 182 15.06 5.63 -8.52
CA MET A 182 13.67 5.95 -8.80
C MET A 182 12.92 6.48 -7.56
N ARG A 183 12.21 7.59 -7.72
CA ARG A 183 11.33 8.23 -6.72
C ARG A 183 9.89 7.77 -6.88
N VAL A 184 9.27 7.41 -5.76
CA VAL A 184 7.94 6.80 -5.70
C VAL A 184 6.95 7.72 -5.00
N GLY A 185 5.86 8.05 -5.68
CA GLY A 185 4.67 8.65 -5.08
C GLY A 185 3.76 7.55 -4.53
N LEU A 186 3.60 7.50 -3.20
CA LEU A 186 2.77 6.51 -2.54
C LEU A 186 1.46 7.16 -2.04
N LEU A 187 0.34 6.72 -2.60
CA LEU A 187 -1.01 7.08 -2.18
C LEU A 187 -1.53 6.04 -1.19
N TYR A 188 -1.90 6.49 0.01
CA TYR A 188 -2.49 5.63 1.02
C TYR A 188 -3.40 6.44 1.96
N ASP A 189 -4.53 5.88 2.35
CA ASP A 189 -5.52 6.49 3.26
C ASP A 189 -4.90 7.12 4.51
N ILE A 190 -3.91 6.43 5.07
CA ILE A 190 -3.19 6.85 6.27
C ILE A 190 -1.71 7.16 5.96
N GLY A 191 -1.44 7.66 4.75
CA GLY A 191 -0.08 7.97 4.27
C GLY A 191 0.71 8.87 5.22
N CYS A 192 0.06 9.84 5.86
CA CYS A 192 0.69 10.70 6.87
C CYS A 192 1.15 9.91 8.12
N GLN A 193 0.35 8.94 8.57
CA GLN A 193 0.70 8.06 9.69
C GLN A 193 1.79 7.06 9.33
N LEU A 194 1.77 6.57 8.09
CA LEU A 194 2.80 5.67 7.59
C LEU A 194 4.15 6.39 7.50
N GLU A 195 4.19 7.64 6.99
CA GLU A 195 5.42 8.44 6.97
C GLU A 195 5.94 8.69 8.40
N ARG A 196 5.05 9.10 9.32
CA ARG A 196 5.38 9.35 10.72
C ARG A 196 5.97 8.10 11.39
N SER A 197 5.30 6.95 11.24
CA SER A 197 5.74 5.69 11.86
C SER A 197 7.06 5.20 11.26
N TRP A 198 7.24 5.33 9.94
CA TRP A 198 8.50 5.00 9.28
C TRP A 198 9.64 5.87 9.80
N ARG A 199 9.45 7.20 9.89
CA ARG A 199 10.47 8.11 10.44
C ARG A 199 10.80 7.81 11.90
N LYS A 200 9.79 7.47 12.71
CA LYS A 200 9.95 7.17 14.14
C LYS A 200 10.67 5.86 14.40
N PHE A 201 10.29 4.79 13.69
CA PHE A 201 10.79 3.43 13.96
C PHE A 201 11.89 2.98 12.99
N LYS A 202 12.20 3.78 11.95
CA LYS A 202 13.24 3.49 10.95
C LYS A 202 13.07 2.10 10.35
N PHE A 203 11.86 1.79 9.84
CA PHE A 203 11.56 0.49 9.24
C PHE A 203 12.49 0.13 8.09
N PHE A 204 12.90 1.12 7.31
CA PHE A 204 13.89 0.95 6.25
C PHE A 204 14.99 2.01 6.37
N ALA A 205 16.09 1.84 5.64
CA ALA A 205 17.17 2.82 5.59
C ALA A 205 16.66 4.20 5.15
N ASN A 206 17.28 5.27 5.65
CA ASN A 206 16.87 6.63 5.30
C ASN A 206 17.00 6.92 3.79
N SER A 207 17.94 6.28 3.10
CA SER A 207 18.09 6.38 1.64
C SER A 207 16.87 5.89 0.87
N ILE A 208 16.16 4.90 1.43
CA ILE A 208 14.92 4.40 0.88
C ILE A 208 13.81 5.40 1.16
N LEU A 209 13.67 5.83 2.43
CA LEU A 209 12.64 6.78 2.83
C LEU A 209 12.70 8.08 2.00
N SER A 210 13.89 8.59 1.69
CA SER A 210 14.06 9.80 0.87
C SER A 210 13.56 9.68 -0.56
N ARG A 211 13.32 8.46 -1.04
CA ARG A 211 12.75 8.20 -2.37
C ARG A 211 11.24 8.18 -2.36
N PHE A 212 10.61 8.10 -1.19
CA PHE A 212 9.15 8.03 -1.07
C PHE A 212 8.55 9.40 -0.80
N HIS A 213 7.49 9.68 -1.55
CA HIS A 213 6.64 10.83 -1.38
C HIS A 213 5.25 10.35 -1.00
N PHE A 214 4.88 10.55 0.26
CA PHE A 214 3.61 10.09 0.79
C PHE A 214 2.53 11.11 0.49
N ALA A 215 1.38 10.62 0.03
CA ALA A 215 0.17 11.38 -0.20
C ALA A 215 -1.06 10.55 0.24
N ILE A 216 -2.18 11.24 0.42
CA ILE A 216 -3.46 10.63 0.79
C ILE A 216 -4.37 10.64 -0.44
N LEU A 217 -5.19 9.61 -0.64
CA LEU A 217 -6.15 9.57 -1.75
C LEU A 217 -7.05 10.82 -1.72
N VAL A 218 -7.43 11.36 -2.88
CA VAL A 218 -8.08 12.69 -2.98
C VAL A 218 -9.34 12.78 -2.11
N PHE A 219 -10.20 11.77 -2.17
CA PHE A 219 -11.44 11.77 -1.38
C PHE A 219 -11.19 11.50 0.11
N HIS A 220 -10.19 10.67 0.44
CA HIS A 220 -9.84 10.35 1.82
C HIS A 220 -9.16 11.52 2.52
N ALA A 221 -8.45 12.39 1.78
CA ALA A 221 -7.77 13.55 2.33
C ALA A 221 -8.73 14.45 3.13
N TYR A 222 -9.98 14.61 2.69
CA TYR A 222 -10.98 15.44 3.39
C TYR A 222 -11.36 14.93 4.79
N GLY A 223 -11.11 13.66 5.11
CA GLY A 223 -11.29 13.14 6.46
C GLY A 223 -10.14 13.49 7.41
N HIS A 224 -9.00 13.98 6.88
CA HIS A 224 -7.84 14.38 7.69
C HIS A 224 -7.98 15.81 8.20
N GLN A 225 -7.19 16.15 9.21
CA GLN A 225 -7.09 17.50 9.75
C GLN A 225 -6.58 18.49 8.69
N TRP A 226 -7.05 19.74 8.74
CA TRP A 226 -6.79 20.73 7.68
C TRP A 226 -5.30 20.88 7.29
N PRO A 227 -4.32 20.96 8.23
CA PRO A 227 -2.91 21.06 7.84
C PRO A 227 -2.40 19.80 7.13
N CYS A 228 -2.92 18.61 7.49
CA CYS A 228 -2.61 17.36 6.80
C CYS A 228 -3.14 17.40 5.36
N GLN A 229 -4.35 17.93 5.13
CA GLN A 229 -4.90 18.11 3.78
C GLN A 229 -3.98 18.98 2.91
N VAL A 230 -3.48 20.09 3.43
CA VAL A 230 -2.61 20.99 2.66
C VAL A 230 -1.29 20.30 2.26
N VAL A 231 -0.73 19.48 3.14
CA VAL A 231 0.59 18.87 2.95
C VAL A 231 0.56 17.58 2.14
N TYR A 232 -0.46 16.74 2.35
CA TYR A 232 -0.53 15.37 1.83
C TYR A 232 -1.53 15.20 0.69
N HIS A 233 -2.29 16.23 0.31
CA HIS A 233 -3.20 16.13 -0.83
C HIS A 233 -2.41 16.06 -2.16
N PRO A 234 -2.64 15.06 -3.02
CA PRO A 234 -1.78 14.78 -4.18
C PRO A 234 -1.80 15.91 -5.19
N TRP A 235 -2.95 16.56 -5.44
CA TRP A 235 -3.02 17.73 -6.32
C TRP A 235 -2.33 18.99 -5.80
N LYS A 236 -1.89 19.01 -4.54
CA LYS A 236 -1.06 20.09 -3.98
C LYS A 236 0.42 19.80 -4.10
N TRP A 237 0.78 18.61 -4.59
CA TRP A 237 2.15 18.12 -4.60
C TRP A 237 2.60 17.79 -6.02
N GLN A 238 3.68 18.44 -6.45
CA GLN A 238 4.19 18.29 -7.81
C GLN A 238 4.68 16.86 -8.04
N GLY A 239 4.26 16.23 -9.15
CA GLY A 239 4.63 14.87 -9.50
C GLY A 239 3.50 13.83 -9.37
N PHE A 240 2.40 14.12 -8.66
CA PHE A 240 1.23 13.21 -8.64
C PHE A 240 0.26 13.42 -9.82
N GLY A 241 0.46 14.45 -10.64
CA GLY A 241 -0.43 14.77 -11.75
C GLY A 241 -1.89 14.95 -11.29
N LEU A 242 -2.82 14.37 -12.07
CA LEU A 242 -4.26 14.35 -11.75
C LEU A 242 -4.71 13.02 -11.13
N SER A 243 -3.78 12.21 -10.59
CA SER A 243 -4.13 10.94 -9.96
C SER A 243 -5.08 11.18 -8.78
N ASP A 244 -6.21 10.49 -8.77
CA ASP A 244 -7.20 10.51 -7.68
C ASP A 244 -6.86 9.50 -6.57
N GLY A 245 -6.14 8.43 -6.93
CA GLY A 245 -5.74 7.35 -6.03
C GLY A 245 -6.78 6.24 -5.87
N GLU A 246 -7.89 6.30 -6.60
CA GLU A 246 -9.06 5.43 -6.45
C GLU A 246 -8.91 4.03 -7.08
N GLY A 247 -7.71 3.68 -7.56
CA GLY A 247 -7.46 2.41 -8.24
C GLY A 247 -7.82 1.19 -7.38
N CYS A 248 -7.50 1.22 -6.09
CA CYS A 248 -7.87 0.17 -5.15
C CYS A 248 -9.40 0.02 -5.05
N GLU A 249 -10.14 1.12 -4.93
CA GLU A 249 -11.61 1.09 -4.83
C GLU A 249 -12.27 0.53 -6.10
N ARG A 250 -11.71 0.86 -7.28
CA ARG A 250 -12.14 0.26 -8.55
C ARG A 250 -11.88 -1.26 -8.56
N LEU A 251 -10.72 -1.71 -8.07
CA LEU A 251 -10.43 -3.13 -7.91
C LEU A 251 -11.43 -3.79 -6.95
N TRP A 252 -11.69 -3.20 -5.79
CA TRP A 252 -12.62 -3.75 -4.81
C TRP A 252 -14.04 -3.87 -5.34
N SER A 253 -14.49 -2.86 -6.07
CA SER A 253 -15.77 -2.90 -6.79
C SER A 253 -15.82 -4.07 -7.79
N ALA A 254 -14.75 -4.28 -8.55
CA ALA A 254 -14.66 -5.37 -9.53
C ALA A 254 -14.58 -6.77 -8.87
N LEU A 255 -13.98 -6.88 -7.69
CA LEU A 255 -13.88 -8.14 -6.93
C LEU A 255 -15.11 -8.41 -6.05
N LYS A 256 -16.04 -7.45 -5.90
CA LYS A 256 -17.22 -7.56 -5.04
C LYS A 256 -18.07 -8.81 -5.30
N PRO A 257 -18.36 -9.22 -6.56
CA PRO A 257 -19.14 -10.44 -6.83
C PRO A 257 -18.48 -11.72 -6.30
N LEU A 258 -17.15 -11.73 -6.12
CA LEU A 258 -16.40 -12.89 -5.67
C LEU A 258 -16.42 -13.06 -4.14
N ILE A 259 -16.82 -12.04 -3.37
CA ILE A 259 -16.77 -12.08 -1.90
C ILE A 259 -17.53 -13.28 -1.33
N GLY A 260 -18.76 -13.53 -1.80
CA GLY A 260 -19.60 -14.63 -1.31
C GLY A 260 -18.98 -16.01 -1.60
N PRO A 261 -18.72 -16.34 -2.88
CA PRO A 261 -18.11 -17.62 -3.27
C PRO A 261 -16.74 -17.87 -2.62
N LEU A 262 -15.87 -16.86 -2.58
CA LEU A 262 -14.51 -17.00 -2.06
C LEU A 262 -14.42 -17.05 -0.54
N ARG A 263 -15.49 -16.64 0.16
CA ARG A 263 -15.54 -16.73 1.62
C ARG A 263 -15.55 -18.17 2.12
N VAL A 264 -16.10 -19.08 1.33
CA VAL A 264 -16.27 -20.50 1.69
C VAL A 264 -15.38 -21.43 0.88
N SER A 265 -14.51 -20.91 0.01
CA SER A 265 -13.63 -21.72 -0.85
C SER A 265 -12.36 -22.19 -0.13
N GLY A 266 -11.70 -23.18 -0.73
CA GLY A 266 -10.33 -23.57 -0.38
C GLY A 266 -9.33 -22.42 -0.53
N TYR A 267 -8.15 -22.55 0.07
CA TYR A 267 -7.10 -21.54 0.04
C TYR A 267 -6.54 -21.38 -1.38
N HIS A 268 -6.14 -22.49 -2.01
CA HIS A 268 -5.54 -22.44 -3.34
C HIS A 268 -6.57 -22.10 -4.42
N GLN A 269 -7.80 -22.62 -4.31
CA GLN A 269 -8.90 -22.21 -5.18
C GLN A 269 -9.18 -20.71 -5.09
N ARG A 270 -9.15 -20.11 -3.88
CA ARG A 270 -9.33 -18.67 -3.70
C ARG A 270 -8.25 -17.87 -4.41
N LEU A 271 -6.99 -18.25 -4.21
CA LEU A 271 -5.85 -17.59 -4.88
C LEU A 271 -5.98 -17.69 -6.41
N PHE A 272 -6.28 -18.88 -6.92
CA PHE A 272 -6.43 -19.11 -8.36
C PHE A 272 -7.51 -18.21 -8.98
N VAL A 273 -8.69 -18.12 -8.35
CA VAL A 273 -9.79 -17.29 -8.87
C VAL A 273 -9.42 -15.80 -8.81
N LEU A 274 -8.79 -15.35 -7.72
CA LEU A 274 -8.36 -13.96 -7.60
C LEU A 274 -7.27 -13.61 -8.61
N ASP A 275 -6.28 -14.48 -8.81
CA ASP A 275 -5.23 -14.29 -9.81
C ASP A 275 -5.81 -14.20 -11.23
N LEU A 276 -6.73 -15.10 -11.58
CA LEU A 276 -7.39 -15.05 -12.88
C LEU A 276 -8.19 -13.76 -13.07
N GLN A 277 -8.95 -13.35 -12.06
CA GLN A 277 -9.72 -12.12 -12.13
C GLN A 277 -8.82 -10.89 -12.26
N VAL A 278 -7.73 -10.83 -11.50
CA VAL A 278 -6.74 -9.75 -11.60
C VAL A 278 -6.10 -9.71 -12.99
N ARG A 279 -5.69 -10.86 -13.55
CA ARG A 279 -5.15 -10.93 -14.91
C ARG A 279 -6.17 -10.47 -15.95
N HIS A 280 -7.43 -10.85 -15.79
CA HIS A 280 -8.51 -10.41 -16.67
C HIS A 280 -8.70 -8.88 -16.59
N LEU A 281 -8.73 -8.30 -15.39
CA LEU A 281 -8.85 -6.86 -15.18
C LEU A 281 -7.66 -6.11 -15.77
N ASN A 282 -6.45 -6.62 -15.58
CA ASN A 282 -5.24 -6.05 -16.18
C ASN A 282 -5.31 -6.11 -17.71
N ALA A 283 -5.65 -7.25 -18.31
CA ALA A 283 -5.78 -7.35 -19.76
C ALA A 283 -6.85 -6.40 -20.32
N LYS A 284 -7.99 -6.28 -19.62
CA LYS A 284 -9.08 -5.37 -20.01
C LYS A 284 -8.65 -3.91 -19.95
N SER A 285 -7.96 -3.50 -18.89
CA SER A 285 -7.44 -2.13 -18.75
C SER A 285 -6.43 -1.82 -19.86
N CYS A 286 -5.53 -2.76 -20.17
CA CYS A 286 -4.56 -2.61 -21.26
C CYS A 286 -5.21 -2.32 -22.62
N LEU A 287 -6.31 -3.00 -22.96
CA LEU A 287 -7.05 -2.77 -24.20
C LEU A 287 -7.75 -1.40 -24.21
N GLY A 288 -8.13 -0.89 -23.03
CA GLY A 288 -8.80 0.39 -22.86
C GLY A 288 -7.88 1.61 -22.93
N TYR A 289 -6.55 1.44 -22.90
CA TYR A 289 -5.60 2.57 -22.92
C TYR A 289 -5.74 3.47 -24.14
N GLY A 290 -6.14 2.93 -25.29
CA GLY A 290 -6.40 3.73 -26.49
C GLY A 290 -7.48 4.80 -26.27
N ASN A 291 -8.47 4.52 -25.41
CA ASN A 291 -9.56 5.45 -25.12
C ASN A 291 -9.10 6.66 -24.29
N TRP A 292 -7.94 6.58 -23.63
CA TRP A 292 -7.36 7.72 -22.90
C TRP A 292 -6.66 8.73 -23.82
N LEU A 293 -6.45 8.37 -25.09
CA LEU A 293 -5.78 9.21 -26.08
C LEU A 293 -6.76 9.90 -27.06
N THR A 294 -8.05 9.57 -26.99
CA THR A 294 -9.12 10.08 -27.87
C THR A 294 -10.09 10.96 -27.11
#